data_AF-A0A2R7QV21-F1
#
_entry.id   AF-A0A2R7QV21-F1
#
_cell.length_a   1.000
_cell.length_b   1.000
_cell.length_c   1.000
_cell.angle_alpha   90.00
_cell.angle_beta   90.00
_cell.angle_gamma   90.00
#
_symmetry.space_group_name_H-M   'P 1'
#
loop_
_entity.id
_entity.type
_entity.pdbx_description
1 polymer ?
#
loop_
_entity_poly.entity_id
_entity_poly.type
_entity_poly.pdbx_seq_one_letter_code
_entity_poly.pdbx_strand_id
1 'polypeptide(L)'
;PAVVSSALDTSVGIRAGLALAAALPELPYACGLGTVSLFTSDITLDPLVADDGAIRLRDVAADAGLLEQFAAPADRREWWLDRLRRVHALLTPTPKRSLT
;
A
#
# COMPACT_ATOMS: atom_id res chain seq x y z
N PRO A 1 3.89 6.65 22.10
CA PRO A 1 3.28 7.43 20.99
C PRO A 1 3.88 7.05 19.63
N ALA A 2 3.02 6.85 18.63
CA ALA A 2 3.37 6.54 17.23
C ALA A 2 2.37 7.21 16.27
N VAL A 3 2.75 7.37 15.00
CA VAL A 3 1.88 7.86 13.92
C VAL A 3 2.02 6.98 12.69
N VAL A 4 0.92 6.74 12.00
CA VAL A 4 0.92 5.95 10.75
C VAL A 4 1.02 6.89 9.56
N SER A 5 1.88 6.55 8.60
CA SER A 5 2.02 7.24 7.32
C SER A 5 1.89 6.25 6.17
N SER A 6 1.45 6.76 5.02
CA SER A 6 1.48 6.04 3.74
C SER A 6 2.82 6.21 3.02
N ALA A 7 3.04 5.43 1.97
CA ALA A 7 4.19 5.52 1.06
C ALA A 7 3.81 6.08 -0.33
N LEU A 8 2.73 6.88 -0.41
CA LEU A 8 2.07 7.28 -1.67
C LEU A 8 1.60 6.03 -2.45
N ASP A 9 0.66 5.30 -1.87
CA ASP A 9 0.07 4.12 -2.48
C ASP A 9 -1.32 4.42 -3.06
N THR A 10 -1.79 3.52 -3.93
CA THR A 10 -3.22 3.44 -4.31
C THR A 10 -4.08 3.09 -3.09
N SER A 11 -5.41 3.14 -3.23
CA SER A 11 -6.32 2.77 -2.12
C SER A 11 -6.06 1.36 -1.56
N VAL A 12 -5.52 0.44 -2.36
CA VAL A 12 -5.14 -0.91 -1.90
C VAL A 12 -4.04 -0.84 -0.82
N GLY A 13 -3.00 -0.03 -1.03
CA GLY A 13 -1.93 0.14 -0.04
C GLY A 13 -2.36 1.01 1.14
N ILE A 14 -3.15 2.06 0.89
CA ILE A 14 -3.71 2.93 1.95
C ILE A 14 -4.56 2.13 2.94
N ARG A 15 -5.32 1.14 2.46
CA ARG A 15 -6.05 0.21 3.33
C ARG A 15 -5.14 -0.54 4.32
N ALA A 16 -3.93 -0.92 3.93
CA ALA A 16 -3.00 -1.55 4.88
C ALA A 16 -2.61 -0.57 6.00
N GLY A 17 -2.33 0.69 5.65
CA GLY A 17 -2.08 1.76 6.61
C GLY A 17 -3.27 2.05 7.53
N LEU A 18 -4.49 2.10 7.00
CA LEU A 18 -5.70 2.29 7.81
C LEU A 18 -5.92 1.16 8.80
N ALA A 19 -5.68 -0.09 8.40
CA ALA A 19 -5.77 -1.23 9.32
C ALA A 19 -4.74 -1.16 10.43
N LEU A 20 -3.51 -0.73 10.13
CA LEU A 20 -2.50 -0.49 11.16
C LEU A 20 -2.97 0.62 12.11
N ALA A 21 -3.44 1.75 11.59
CA ALA A 21 -3.93 2.86 12.41
C ALA A 21 -5.08 2.43 13.33
N ALA A 22 -6.06 1.68 12.80
CA ALA A 22 -7.18 1.16 13.56
C ALA A 22 -6.80 0.10 14.61
N ALA A 23 -5.65 -0.56 14.45
CA ALA A 23 -5.14 -1.55 15.40
C ALA A 23 -4.28 -0.94 16.52
N LEU A 24 -3.88 0.34 16.41
CA LEU A 24 -3.12 1.01 17.46
C LEU A 24 -4.02 1.28 18.69
N PRO A 25 -3.49 1.17 19.93
CA PRO A 25 -4.28 1.45 21.14
C PRO A 25 -4.79 2.89 21.23
N GLU A 26 -4.04 3.83 20.67
CA GLU A 26 -4.36 5.25 20.64
C GLU A 26 -3.83 5.90 19.35
N LEU A 27 -4.50 6.95 18.89
CA LEU A 27 -4.10 7.79 17.74
C LEU A 27 -4.05 9.27 18.17
N PRO A 28 -3.04 9.68 18.97
CA PRO A 28 -2.96 11.06 19.47
C PRO A 28 -2.61 12.09 18.37
N TYR A 29 -2.24 11.63 17.18
CA TYR A 29 -1.90 12.47 16.02
C TYR A 29 -2.66 12.00 14.77
N ALA A 30 -2.96 12.94 13.87
CA ALA A 30 -3.51 12.61 12.56
C ALA A 30 -2.54 11.73 11.75
N CYS A 31 -3.07 10.75 11.03
CA CYS A 31 -2.28 9.84 10.21
C CYS A 31 -1.98 10.44 8.83
N GLY A 32 -0.79 10.19 8.29
CA GLY A 32 -0.37 10.58 6.93
C GLY A 32 -0.95 9.69 5.83
N LEU A 33 -2.25 9.43 5.86
CA LEU A 33 -2.94 8.48 4.97
C LEU A 33 -3.81 9.15 3.90
N GLY A 34 -4.02 10.46 3.96
CA GLY A 34 -4.80 11.23 2.97
C GLY A 34 -4.07 11.49 1.65
N THR A 35 -3.26 10.53 1.17
CA THR A 35 -2.39 10.71 -0.01
C THR A 35 -2.99 10.24 -1.32
N VAL A 36 -4.13 9.52 -1.29
CA VAL A 36 -4.87 9.13 -2.51
C VAL A 36 -5.25 10.36 -3.34
N SER A 37 -5.60 11.49 -2.68
CA SER A 37 -5.97 12.75 -3.34
C SER A 37 -4.83 13.41 -4.13
N LEU A 38 -3.59 12.96 -3.96
CA LEU A 38 -2.43 13.45 -4.71
C LEU A 38 -2.31 12.78 -6.09
N PHE A 39 -3.00 11.66 -6.31
CA PHE A 39 -2.99 10.94 -7.58
C PHE A 39 -4.06 11.50 -8.52
N THR A 40 -3.76 11.50 -9.82
CA THR A 40 -4.76 11.84 -10.85
C THR A 40 -5.85 10.77 -10.99
N SER A 41 -5.56 9.53 -10.57
CA SER A 41 -6.47 8.39 -10.66
C SER A 41 -6.09 7.31 -9.66
N ASP A 42 -7.05 6.46 -9.32
CA ASP A 42 -6.87 5.27 -8.49
C ASP A 42 -7.31 4.02 -9.27
N ILE A 43 -6.96 2.83 -8.78
CA ILE A 43 -7.34 1.54 -9.39
C ILE A 43 -8.62 0.95 -8.80
N THR A 44 -9.40 1.75 -8.07
CA THR A 44 -10.63 1.33 -7.39
C THR A 44 -11.79 2.23 -7.80
N LEU A 45 -13.01 1.68 -7.87
CA LEU A 45 -14.21 2.45 -8.22
C LEU A 45 -14.67 3.38 -7.10
N ASP A 46 -14.25 3.09 -5.86
CA ASP A 46 -14.56 3.87 -4.67
C ASP A 46 -13.26 4.12 -3.88
N PRO A 47 -12.48 5.17 -4.23
CA PRO A 47 -11.17 5.44 -3.62
C PRO A 47 -11.25 5.84 -2.15
N LEU A 48 -10.20 5.53 -1.38
CA LEU A 48 -10.07 5.90 0.04
C LEU A 48 -9.59 7.35 0.21
N VAL A 49 -10.36 8.29 -0.31
CA VAL A 49 -10.12 9.72 -0.13
C VAL A 49 -10.67 10.15 1.24
N ALA A 50 -9.94 11.04 1.92
CA ALA A 50 -10.39 11.60 3.19
C ALA A 50 -11.60 12.50 2.99
N ASP A 51 -12.58 12.34 3.88
CA ASP A 51 -13.77 13.18 3.98
C ASP A 51 -13.84 13.72 5.41
N ASP A 52 -14.03 15.03 5.55
CA ASP A 52 -14.02 15.75 6.82
C ASP A 52 -12.85 15.37 7.77
N GLY A 53 -11.64 15.25 7.19
CA GLY A 53 -10.42 14.93 7.94
C GLY A 53 -10.31 13.46 8.42
N ALA A 54 -11.25 12.60 8.03
CA ALA A 54 -11.26 11.19 8.39
C ALA A 54 -11.30 10.28 7.15
N ILE A 55 -10.84 9.03 7.31
CA ILE A 55 -11.01 7.99 6.30
C ILE A 55 -11.65 6.79 6.98
N ARG A 56 -12.77 6.32 6.44
CA ARG A 56 -13.44 5.11 6.94
C ARG A 56 -12.64 3.88 6.54
N LEU A 57 -12.26 3.06 7.51
CA LEU A 57 -11.72 1.72 7.24
C LEU A 57 -12.82 0.86 6.60
N ARG A 58 -12.55 0.39 5.38
CA ARG A 58 -13.39 -0.55 4.63
C ARG A 58 -12.50 -1.44 3.76
N ASP A 59 -13.05 -2.54 3.29
CA ASP A 59 -12.34 -3.37 2.31
C ASP A 59 -12.28 -2.67 0.96
N VAL A 60 -11.22 -2.98 0.22
CA VAL A 60 -10.89 -2.37 -1.06
C VAL A 60 -10.53 -3.48 -2.03
N ALA A 61 -11.11 -3.43 -3.21
CA ALA A 61 -10.76 -4.29 -4.34
C ALA A 61 -10.36 -3.43 -5.53
N ALA A 62 -9.29 -3.83 -6.20
CA ALA A 62 -8.92 -3.23 -7.47
C ALA A 62 -9.96 -3.60 -8.53
N ASP A 63 -10.32 -2.64 -9.37
CA ASP A 63 -11.20 -2.85 -10.51
C ASP A 63 -10.41 -3.38 -11.71
N ALA A 64 -10.93 -4.40 -12.38
CA ALA A 64 -10.25 -5.03 -13.51
C ALA A 64 -10.10 -4.08 -14.70
N GLY A 65 -11.12 -3.25 -14.98
CA GLY A 65 -11.10 -2.27 -16.06
C GLY A 65 -10.10 -1.15 -15.78
N LEU A 66 -10.03 -0.65 -14.55
CA LEU A 66 -9.03 0.36 -14.16
C LEU A 66 -7.61 -0.20 -14.16
N LEU A 67 -7.43 -1.47 -13.77
CA LEU A 67 -6.12 -2.14 -13.88
C LEU A 67 -5.65 -2.28 -15.33
N GLU A 68 -6.57 -2.57 -16.26
CA GLU A 68 -6.26 -2.61 -17.69
C GLU A 68 -5.98 -1.21 -18.24
N GLN A 69 -6.81 -0.23 -17.89
CA GLN A 69 -6.65 1.17 -18.31
C GLN A 69 -5.32 1.78 -17.87
N PHE A 70 -4.89 1.51 -16.62
CA PHE A 70 -3.66 2.04 -16.05
C PHE A 70 -2.50 1.05 -16.10
N ALA A 71 -2.60 0.01 -16.93
CA ALA A 71 -1.55 -1.00 -17.06
C ALA A 71 -0.23 -0.35 -17.49
N ALA A 72 0.84 -0.66 -16.77
CA ALA A 72 2.18 -0.28 -17.19
C ALA A 72 2.58 -1.07 -18.46
N PRO A 73 3.44 -0.51 -19.31
CA PRO A 73 4.06 -1.23 -20.42
C PRO A 73 4.69 -2.57 -19.98
N ALA A 74 4.73 -3.55 -20.89
CA ALA A 74 5.11 -4.92 -20.56
C ALA A 74 6.52 -5.03 -19.95
N ASP A 75 7.50 -4.28 -20.47
CA ASP A 75 8.86 -4.19 -19.95
C ASP A 75 8.90 -3.68 -18.49
N ARG A 76 8.05 -2.69 -18.18
CA ARG A 76 7.94 -2.12 -16.84
C ARG A 76 7.32 -3.10 -15.86
N ARG A 77 6.28 -3.81 -16.30
CA ARG A 77 5.64 -4.89 -15.53
C ARG A 77 6.65 -5.99 -15.21
N GLU A 78 7.40 -6.45 -16.21
CA GLU A 78 8.42 -7.48 -16.03
C GLU A 78 9.51 -7.04 -15.06
N TRP A 79 10.01 -5.80 -15.20
CA TRP A 79 10.98 -5.24 -14.27
C TRP A 79 10.49 -5.24 -12.81
N TRP A 80 9.23 -4.88 -12.58
CA TRP A 80 8.62 -4.90 -11.24
C TRP A 80 8.48 -6.31 -10.68
N LEU A 81 8.04 -7.27 -11.50
CA LEU A 81 7.93 -8.67 -11.10
C LEU A 81 9.30 -9.28 -10.76
N ASP A 82 10.33 -8.95 -11.51
CA ASP A 82 11.70 -9.38 -11.21
C ASP A 82 12.23 -8.76 -9.92
N ARG A 83 11.95 -7.47 -9.70
CA ARG A 83 12.30 -6.80 -8.45
C ARG A 83 11.60 -7.48 -7.27
N LEU A 84 10.31 -7.79 -7.39
CA LEU A 84 9.55 -8.48 -6.36
C LEU A 84 10.18 -9.84 -6.03
N ARG A 85 10.51 -10.65 -7.03
CA ARG A 85 11.20 -11.95 -6.84
C ARG A 85 12.52 -11.78 -6.08
N ARG A 86 13.36 -10.83 -6.49
CA ARG A 86 14.67 -10.57 -5.85
C ARG A 86 14.51 -10.18 -4.38
N VAL A 87 13.58 -9.29 -4.06
CA VAL A 87 13.37 -8.82 -2.68
C VAL A 87 12.72 -9.90 -1.83
N HIS A 88 11.73 -10.62 -2.38
CA HIS A 88 11.07 -11.72 -1.68
C HIS A 88 12.04 -12.85 -1.30
N ALA A 89 13.02 -13.15 -2.16
CA ALA A 89 14.05 -14.16 -1.85
C ALA A 89 14.87 -13.82 -0.58
N LEU A 90 14.99 -12.54 -0.21
CA LEU A 90 15.69 -12.11 1.01
C LEU A 90 14.88 -12.34 2.29
N LEU A 91 13.56 -12.57 2.18
CA LEU A 91 12.69 -12.82 3.34
C LEU A 91 12.74 -14.27 3.82
N THR A 92 13.34 -15.17 3.02
CA THR A 92 13.57 -16.55 3.46
C THR A 92 14.86 -16.58 4.31
N PRO A 93 14.81 -17.01 5.57
CA PRO A 93 15.99 -16.98 6.43
C PRO A 93 17.10 -17.90 5.88
N THR A 94 18.26 -17.32 5.59
CA THR A 94 19.47 -18.10 5.30
C THR A 94 19.90 -18.82 6.58
N PRO A 95 20.08 -20.15 6.59
CA PRO A 95 20.63 -20.83 7.76
C PRO A 95 21.99 -20.21 8.13
N LYS A 96 22.16 -19.84 9.40
CA LYS A 96 23.42 -19.26 9.91
C LYS A 96 24.56 -20.22 9.57
N ARG A 97 25.56 -19.75 8.81
CA ARG A 97 26.83 -20.47 8.61
C ARG A 97 27.50 -20.59 9.99
N SER A 98 27.57 -21.81 10.53
CA SER A 98 28.36 -22.11 11.70
C SER A 98 29.84 -21.91 11.34
N LEU A 99 30.49 -20.93 11.96
CA LEU A 99 31.94 -20.80 11.94
C LEU A 99 32.47 -21.73 13.05
N THR A 100 32.80 -22.96 12.66
CA THR A 100 33.78 -23.81 13.38
C THR A 100 35.11 -23.71 12.66
#